data_AF-A0A843URW9-F1
#
_entry.id   AF-A0A843URW9-F1
#
_cell.length_a   1.000
_cell.length_b   1.000
_cell.length_c   1.000
_cell.angle_alpha   90.00
_cell.angle_beta   90.00
_cell.angle_gamma   90.00
#
_symmetry.space_group_name_H-M   'P 1'
#
loop_
_entity.id
_entity.type
_entity.pdbx_description
1 polymer ?
#
loop_
_entity_poly.entity_id
_entity_poly.type
_entity_poly.pdbx_seq_one_letter_code
_entity_poly.pdbx_strand_id
1 'polypeptide(L)'
;MAMMDLDVVTGLHGKKIQCPKVEGGLGIRNINHVQTSLAVKQIWTILHGTSLWASYARRRFAGLSPLLIPGIPNHLMLHANVLVKANSRWFPGKGDKVDFIHDSWYGDQSIAESLLGPPPAGITLQAVVRDPYHPARSLISPQVFLDLYLTQDKDKCIWKPSSSGEFTTKSTYDLVRHTGVRRPAIQKIWHHLFNPRASLFCWKLLHRAVAVDGRISECGIPLVSKCNCCAIPKCEDLNHVFIGSDLATTLWRWFLPLVQNNIHLHPQLTTRLLNFINNTNTQTPSGFISIYCLTLMLWEIWRCRCAARFDHKNNRPTDIIHTIKFNVGFALGKMVFKTETAWSASQVLLSYGFTYHTLAKQTKLFRWIPPVVDFCLNVDGASKGNPGLCGGGGCIRDKHGNVLLAFSNYYGAGNSLLAEARALCDGLRLAHFVGVHLLAIYSDSSTLVQSMQQGKCPSWLIHHWWRSSRDLLDNGSSLVHVFWETNQVADRLANHAIYTMCNEVFWRFKCFPYACKGPLLIDKTSLLNIRLSYC
;
A
#
# COMPACT_ATOMS: atom_id res chain seq x y z
N MET A 1 6.62 -22.57 0.86
CA MET A 1 6.54 -23.41 -0.37
C MET A 1 5.61 -22.83 -1.43
N ALA A 2 4.41 -22.31 -1.11
CA ALA A 2 3.47 -21.80 -2.14
C ALA A 2 3.89 -20.54 -2.94
N MET A 3 4.95 -19.81 -2.54
CA MET A 3 5.46 -18.67 -3.33
C MET A 3 6.39 -19.08 -4.49
N MET A 4 6.96 -20.28 -4.47
CA MET A 4 7.86 -20.73 -5.54
C MET A 4 7.12 -21.11 -6.83
N ASP A 5 5.87 -21.55 -6.74
CA ASP A 5 5.11 -22.01 -7.92
C ASP A 5 4.55 -20.87 -8.79
N LEU A 6 4.31 -19.68 -8.21
CA LEU A 6 3.84 -18.52 -8.98
C LEU A 6 4.95 -17.89 -9.83
N ASP A 7 6.20 -17.96 -9.37
CA ASP A 7 7.37 -17.42 -10.08
C ASP A 7 7.65 -18.22 -11.36
N VAL A 8 7.40 -19.54 -11.36
CA VAL A 8 7.56 -20.41 -12.53
C VAL A 8 6.52 -20.09 -13.60
N VAL A 9 5.25 -19.93 -13.23
CA VAL A 9 4.15 -19.66 -14.18
C VAL A 9 4.18 -18.22 -14.71
N THR A 10 4.55 -17.25 -13.87
CA THR A 10 4.59 -15.84 -14.28
C THR A 10 5.93 -15.42 -14.89
N GLY A 11 7.02 -16.15 -14.63
CA GLY A 11 8.39 -15.78 -15.03
C GLY A 11 8.92 -14.51 -14.37
N LEU A 12 8.18 -13.94 -13.42
CA LEU A 12 8.52 -12.70 -12.73
C LEU A 12 9.35 -12.98 -11.50
N HIS A 13 10.68 -12.95 -11.67
CA HIS A 13 11.61 -13.08 -10.57
C HIS A 13 11.43 -11.93 -9.57
N GLY A 14 11.51 -12.23 -8.27
CA GLY A 14 11.36 -11.24 -7.18
C GLY A 14 12.24 -9.99 -7.36
N LYS A 15 13.44 -10.13 -7.94
CA LYS A 15 14.34 -9.00 -8.26
C LYS A 15 13.67 -7.94 -9.16
N LYS A 16 12.87 -8.38 -10.14
CA LYS A 16 12.22 -7.50 -11.11
C LYS A 16 11.04 -6.72 -10.52
N ILE A 17 10.28 -7.37 -9.64
CA ILE A 17 9.19 -6.73 -8.89
C ILE A 17 9.76 -5.64 -7.96
N GLN A 18 10.95 -5.89 -7.40
CA GLN A 18 11.60 -5.02 -6.44
C GLN A 18 12.18 -3.73 -7.02
N CYS A 19 12.47 -3.70 -8.33
CA CYS A 19 12.97 -2.51 -8.98
C CYS A 19 11.93 -1.37 -8.97
N PRO A 20 12.35 -0.10 -8.93
CA PRO A 20 11.47 1.05 -9.12
C PRO A 20 10.68 0.99 -10.45
N LYS A 21 9.55 1.71 -10.52
CA LYS A 21 8.73 1.81 -11.74
C LYS A 21 9.50 2.35 -12.95
N VAL A 22 10.43 3.29 -12.72
CA VAL A 22 11.33 3.83 -13.76
C VAL A 22 12.31 2.79 -14.30
N GLU A 23 12.58 1.73 -13.54
CA GLU A 23 13.41 0.57 -13.93
C GLU A 23 12.54 -0.62 -14.39
N GLY A 24 11.24 -0.38 -14.61
CA GLY A 24 10.30 -1.39 -15.08
C GLY A 24 9.79 -2.36 -14.00
N GLY A 25 10.05 -2.11 -12.71
CA GLY A 25 9.47 -2.91 -11.62
C GLY A 25 8.21 -2.28 -11.01
N LEU A 26 7.81 -2.74 -9.81
CA LEU A 26 6.64 -2.22 -9.09
C LEU A 26 7.02 -1.26 -7.94
N GLY A 27 8.31 -1.17 -7.60
CA GLY A 27 8.81 -0.38 -6.48
C GLY A 27 8.59 -1.02 -5.12
N ILE A 28 8.29 -2.32 -5.06
CA ILE A 28 8.11 -3.06 -3.80
C ILE A 28 9.49 -3.32 -3.21
N ARG A 29 9.85 -2.60 -2.15
CA ARG A 29 11.21 -2.67 -1.61
C ARG A 29 11.51 -4.04 -0.99
N ASN A 30 12.71 -4.56 -1.25
CA ASN A 30 13.19 -5.78 -0.59
C ASN A 30 13.44 -5.47 0.89
N ILE A 31 12.82 -6.23 1.78
CA ILE A 31 12.91 -6.00 3.23
C ILE A 31 14.35 -6.13 3.74
N ASN A 32 15.16 -7.04 3.18
CA ASN A 32 16.55 -7.21 3.57
C ASN A 32 17.38 -5.98 3.20
N HIS A 33 17.16 -5.41 2.02
CA HIS A 33 17.84 -4.16 1.60
C HIS A 33 17.41 -2.96 2.45
N VAL A 34 16.14 -2.92 2.88
CA VAL A 34 15.65 -1.91 3.84
C VAL A 34 16.31 -2.10 5.21
N GLN A 35 16.42 -3.33 5.70
CA GLN A 35 17.04 -3.63 6.97
C GLN A 35 18.53 -3.26 6.97
N THR A 36 19.26 -3.59 5.90
CA THR A 36 20.67 -3.18 5.73
C THR A 36 20.81 -1.66 5.67
N SER A 37 19.95 -0.94 4.95
CA SER A 37 20.06 0.53 4.87
C SER A 37 19.77 1.23 6.20
N LEU A 38 18.87 0.67 7.02
CA LEU A 38 18.61 1.14 8.38
C LEU A 38 19.76 0.81 9.34
N ALA A 39 20.36 -0.38 9.24
CA ALA A 39 21.54 -0.75 10.03
C ALA A 39 22.73 0.17 9.72
N VAL A 40 22.96 0.47 8.44
CA VAL A 40 23.98 1.45 8.00
C VAL A 40 23.69 2.84 8.56
N LYS A 41 22.43 3.30 8.53
CA LYS A 41 22.02 4.58 9.16
C LYS A 41 22.35 4.60 10.65
N GLN A 42 22.10 3.48 11.34
CA GLN A 42 22.34 3.37 12.75
C GLN A 42 23.84 3.47 13.07
N ILE A 43 24.68 2.73 12.35
CA ILE A 43 26.15 2.81 12.49
C ILE A 43 26.64 4.22 12.16
N TRP A 44 26.19 4.82 11.05
CA TRP A 44 26.55 6.19 10.70
C TRP A 44 26.21 7.19 11.82
N THR A 45 25.03 7.03 12.42
CA THR A 45 24.58 7.87 13.55
C THR A 45 25.42 7.64 14.80
N ILE A 46 25.84 6.40 15.08
CA ILE A 46 26.74 6.10 16.20
C ILE A 46 28.12 6.68 15.96
N LEU A 47 28.68 6.59 14.77
CA LEU A 47 30.03 7.05 14.49
C LEU A 47 30.11 8.58 14.42
N HIS A 48 29.17 9.22 13.71
CA HIS A 48 29.27 10.64 13.36
C HIS A 48 28.19 11.52 14.00
N GLY A 49 27.17 10.94 14.64
CA GLY A 49 26.05 11.69 15.24
C GLY A 49 26.41 12.36 16.56
N THR A 50 25.74 13.49 16.84
CA THR A 50 25.92 14.28 18.07
C THR A 50 24.83 14.04 19.11
N SER A 51 23.86 13.17 18.84
CA SER A 51 22.75 12.91 19.76
C SER A 51 23.22 12.23 21.05
N LEU A 52 22.45 12.40 22.14
CA LEU A 52 22.69 11.72 23.41
C LEU A 52 22.80 10.20 23.23
N TRP A 53 21.94 9.63 22.40
CA TRP A 53 21.96 8.20 22.06
C TRP A 53 23.27 7.79 21.35
N ALA A 54 23.75 8.58 20.39
CA ALA A 54 25.01 8.29 19.71
C ALA A 54 26.21 8.37 20.68
N SER A 55 26.21 9.36 21.58
CA SER A 55 27.23 9.51 22.62
C SER A 55 27.22 8.33 23.60
N TYR A 56 26.03 7.93 24.08
CA TYR A 56 25.85 6.76 24.92
C TYR A 56 26.31 5.47 24.23
N ALA A 57 25.88 5.24 22.99
CA ALA A 57 26.24 4.05 22.23
C ALA A 57 27.75 3.97 22.02
N ARG A 58 28.40 5.07 21.63
CA ARG A 58 29.86 5.13 21.54
C ARG A 58 30.52 4.77 22.86
N ARG A 59 30.08 5.32 24.00
CA ARG A 59 30.70 5.02 25.31
C ARG A 59 30.44 3.60 25.80
N ARG A 60 29.21 3.10 25.66
CA ARG A 60 28.78 1.78 26.15
C ARG A 60 29.37 0.63 25.34
N PHE A 61 29.59 0.86 24.05
CA PHE A 61 30.10 -0.11 23.09
C PHE A 61 31.50 0.26 22.58
N ALA A 62 32.21 1.23 23.15
CA ALA A 62 33.55 1.64 22.70
C ALA A 62 34.62 0.53 22.80
N GLY A 63 34.43 -0.47 23.66
CA GLY A 63 35.35 -1.60 23.82
C GLY A 63 34.87 -2.92 23.20
N LEU A 64 33.64 -2.94 22.69
CA LEU A 64 33.04 -4.09 22.03
C LEU A 64 32.70 -3.59 20.64
N SER A 65 33.44 -4.04 19.61
CA SER A 65 33.21 -3.68 18.20
C SER A 65 31.73 -3.36 17.96
N PRO A 66 31.33 -2.28 17.23
CA PRO A 66 29.94 -1.76 17.09
C PRO A 66 28.81 -2.77 16.78
N LEU A 67 29.20 -4.02 16.61
CA LEU A 67 28.55 -5.29 16.39
C LEU A 67 27.70 -5.82 17.56
N LEU A 68 27.80 -5.29 18.78
CA LEU A 68 27.11 -5.83 19.97
C LEU A 68 25.97 -4.95 20.49
N ILE A 69 25.20 -4.34 19.59
CA ILE A 69 23.98 -3.61 19.96
C ILE A 69 22.85 -4.62 20.22
N PRO A 70 22.29 -4.68 21.44
CA PRO A 70 21.19 -5.60 21.75
C PRO A 70 20.00 -5.42 20.81
N GLY A 71 19.45 -6.52 20.30
CA GLY A 71 18.26 -6.53 19.43
C GLY A 71 18.53 -6.47 17.92
N ILE A 72 19.80 -6.36 17.48
CA ILE A 72 20.17 -6.41 16.06
C ILE A 72 21.11 -7.59 15.82
N PRO A 73 20.89 -8.42 14.78
CA PRO A 73 21.80 -9.51 14.47
C PRO A 73 23.23 -9.02 14.19
N ASN A 74 24.23 -9.61 14.87
CA ASN A 74 25.64 -9.21 14.77
C ASN A 74 26.17 -9.22 13.32
N HIS A 75 25.75 -10.20 12.51
CA HIS A 75 26.18 -10.31 11.10
C HIS A 75 25.73 -9.10 10.26
N LEU A 76 24.54 -8.56 10.54
CA LEU A 76 24.01 -7.41 9.84
C LEU A 76 24.78 -6.14 10.21
N MET A 77 25.13 -5.99 11.49
CA MET A 77 25.95 -4.88 11.96
C MET A 77 27.36 -4.94 11.38
N LEU A 78 27.93 -6.13 11.24
CA LEU A 78 29.24 -6.32 10.61
C LEU A 78 29.21 -5.88 9.14
N HIS A 79 28.23 -6.36 8.38
CA HIS A 79 28.04 -5.97 6.99
C HIS A 79 27.80 -4.46 6.86
N ALA A 80 26.93 -3.89 7.69
CA ALA A 80 26.66 -2.46 7.67
C ALA A 80 27.91 -1.62 8.00
N ASN A 81 28.77 -2.07 8.93
CA ASN A 81 30.02 -1.39 9.26
C ASN A 81 31.00 -1.38 8.07
N VAL A 82 31.12 -2.51 7.38
CA VAL A 82 31.92 -2.61 6.14
C VAL A 82 31.41 -1.64 5.08
N LEU A 83 30.09 -1.57 4.89
CA LEU A 83 29.47 -0.62 3.96
C LEU A 83 29.74 0.84 4.35
N VAL A 84 29.67 1.18 5.65
CA VAL A 84 29.98 2.53 6.12
C VAL A 84 31.43 2.90 5.78
N LYS A 85 32.39 2.07 6.18
CA LYS A 85 33.82 2.33 5.96
C LYS A 85 34.17 2.49 4.47
N ALA A 86 33.67 1.59 3.62
CA ALA A 86 33.92 1.64 2.19
C ALA A 86 33.35 2.90 1.52
N ASN A 87 32.28 3.47 2.08
CA ASN A 87 31.52 4.57 1.49
C ASN A 87 31.63 5.89 2.28
N SER A 88 32.51 5.95 3.28
CA SER A 88 32.84 7.16 4.04
C SER A 88 34.14 7.78 3.54
N ARG A 89 34.23 9.11 3.51
CA ARG A 89 35.48 9.85 3.27
C ARG A 89 35.59 11.03 4.21
N TRP A 90 36.76 11.29 4.74
CA TRP A 90 37.02 12.44 5.59
C TRP A 90 37.57 13.61 4.79
N PHE A 91 37.02 14.79 5.06
CA PHE A 91 37.55 16.09 4.66
C PHE A 91 38.16 16.74 5.91
N PRO A 92 39.50 16.78 6.00
CA PRO A 92 40.20 17.39 7.12
C PRO A 92 39.89 18.89 7.23
N GLY A 93 39.49 19.33 8.41
CA GLY A 93 39.54 20.72 8.85
C GLY A 93 40.74 20.87 9.77
N LYS A 94 40.51 20.81 11.09
CA LYS A 94 41.58 20.79 12.12
C LYS A 94 42.46 19.54 12.09
N GLY A 95 41.94 18.42 11.62
CA GLY A 95 42.61 17.11 11.55
C GLY A 95 42.76 16.40 12.90
N ASP A 96 42.07 16.85 13.96
CA ASP A 96 42.16 16.29 15.31
C ASP A 96 41.30 15.03 15.52
N LYS A 97 40.33 14.78 14.62
CA LYS A 97 39.45 13.61 14.64
C LYS A 97 39.67 12.63 13.49
N VAL A 98 40.52 12.99 12.53
CA VAL A 98 40.88 12.13 11.40
C VAL A 98 42.08 11.28 11.78
N ASP A 99 41.94 9.96 11.76
CA ASP A 99 43.04 9.04 11.92
C ASP A 99 43.89 9.03 10.63
N PHE A 100 45.19 9.30 10.76
CA PHE A 100 46.10 9.41 9.62
C PHE A 100 46.12 8.11 8.80
N ILE A 101 45.99 6.96 9.45
CA ILE A 101 46.26 5.65 8.85
C ILE A 101 44.96 4.93 8.46
N HIS A 102 43.97 4.94 9.34
CA HIS A 102 42.75 4.13 9.21
C HIS A 102 41.59 4.85 8.51
N ASP A 103 41.56 6.18 8.50
CA ASP A 103 40.50 6.94 7.83
C ASP A 103 40.85 7.20 6.36
N SER A 104 39.86 7.10 5.48
CA SER A 104 40.01 7.51 4.08
C SER A 104 39.88 9.03 3.97
N TRP A 105 40.99 9.75 4.13
CA TRP A 105 41.10 11.19 3.87
C TRP A 105 41.97 11.50 2.65
N TYR A 106 42.88 10.59 2.31
CA TYR A 106 43.78 10.66 1.17
C TYR A 106 43.42 9.60 0.11
N GLY A 107 42.93 10.05 -1.05
CA GLY A 107 42.46 9.14 -2.11
C GLY A 107 41.11 8.48 -1.80
N ASP A 108 40.88 7.29 -2.35
CA ASP A 108 39.62 6.53 -2.20
C ASP A 108 39.67 5.43 -1.12
N GLN A 109 40.85 5.11 -0.61
CA GLN A 109 41.11 4.07 0.39
C GLN A 109 41.86 4.64 1.60
N SER A 110 41.96 3.87 2.69
CA SER A 110 42.80 4.22 3.84
C SER A 110 44.26 3.84 3.60
N ILE A 111 45.22 4.49 4.28
CA ILE A 111 46.65 4.12 4.17
C ILE A 111 46.86 2.70 4.71
N ALA A 112 46.11 2.31 5.73
CA ALA A 112 46.10 0.97 6.31
C ALA A 112 45.93 -0.15 5.27
N GLU A 113 45.12 0.08 4.23
CA GLU A 113 44.85 -0.92 3.17
C GLU A 113 46.07 -1.16 2.27
N SER A 114 47.02 -0.22 2.23
CA SER A 114 48.23 -0.28 1.40
C SER A 114 49.47 -0.79 2.17
N LEU A 115 49.37 -0.99 3.48
CA LEU A 115 50.49 -1.41 4.32
C LEU A 115 50.60 -2.95 4.39
N LEU A 116 51.82 -3.45 4.20
CA LEU A 116 52.18 -4.84 4.48
C LEU A 116 52.44 -5.01 5.99
N GLY A 117 51.39 -5.13 6.79
CA GLY A 117 51.48 -5.39 8.24
C GLY A 117 50.39 -4.72 9.08
N PRO A 118 50.32 -5.00 10.40
CA PRO A 118 49.36 -4.36 11.29
C PRO A 118 49.64 -2.83 11.34
N PRO A 119 48.67 -1.98 10.97
CA PRO A 119 48.88 -0.54 10.95
C PRO A 119 49.01 0.02 12.38
N PRO A 120 49.88 1.02 12.62
CA PRO A 120 49.87 1.79 13.84
C PRO A 120 48.48 2.43 14.08
N ALA A 121 47.99 2.42 15.32
CA ALA A 121 46.70 2.98 15.69
C ALA A 121 46.87 4.29 16.50
N GLY A 122 45.90 5.20 16.39
CA GLY A 122 45.81 6.38 17.26
C GLY A 122 46.67 7.56 16.83
N ILE A 123 47.11 7.60 15.57
CA ILE A 123 47.87 8.71 15.01
C ILE A 123 46.90 9.66 14.32
N THR A 124 46.75 10.89 14.80
CA THR A 124 45.86 11.88 14.17
C THR A 124 46.56 12.57 13.00
N LEU A 125 45.79 12.97 11.99
CA LEU A 125 46.31 13.73 10.85
C LEU A 125 46.96 15.04 11.30
N GLN A 126 46.38 15.73 12.29
CA GLN A 126 46.94 16.95 12.86
C GLN A 126 48.35 16.74 13.44
N ALA A 127 48.58 15.64 14.16
CA ALA A 127 49.88 15.35 14.74
C ALA A 127 50.94 15.17 13.64
N VAL A 128 50.60 14.44 12.58
CA VAL A 128 51.51 14.18 11.45
C VAL A 128 51.80 15.44 10.64
N VAL A 129 50.79 16.30 10.43
CA VAL A 129 50.95 17.53 9.64
C VAL A 129 51.78 18.58 10.38
N ARG A 130 51.58 18.73 11.70
CA ARG A 130 52.26 19.74 12.52
C ARG A 130 53.70 19.42 12.84
N ASP A 131 54.08 18.15 12.85
CA ASP A 131 55.45 17.71 13.06
C ASP A 131 56.08 17.28 11.72
N PRO A 132 56.96 18.11 11.11
CA PRO A 132 57.64 17.79 9.84
C PRO A 132 58.52 16.54 9.91
N TYR A 133 58.93 16.12 11.11
CA TYR A 133 59.80 14.96 11.34
C TYR A 133 59.02 13.72 11.76
N HIS A 134 57.68 13.77 11.76
CA HIS A 134 56.86 12.66 12.18
C HIS A 134 57.10 11.44 11.26
N PRO A 135 57.41 10.24 11.81
CA PRO A 135 57.83 9.08 11.01
C PRO A 135 56.77 8.62 10.00
N ALA A 136 55.48 8.76 10.35
CA ALA A 136 54.37 8.41 9.48
C ALA A 136 54.28 9.23 8.17
N ARG A 137 54.98 10.37 8.07
CA ARG A 137 55.02 11.17 6.82
C ARG A 137 55.65 10.40 5.65
N SER A 138 56.57 9.47 5.95
CA SER A 138 57.19 8.59 4.95
C SER A 138 56.20 7.67 4.23
N LEU A 139 54.99 7.48 4.77
CA LEU A 139 53.99 6.58 4.21
C LEU A 139 53.27 7.15 2.98
N ILE A 140 53.37 8.46 2.73
CA ILE A 140 52.73 9.12 1.58
C ILE A 140 53.69 10.12 0.92
N SER A 141 53.41 10.47 -0.33
CA SER A 141 54.27 11.40 -1.10
C SER A 141 54.36 12.76 -0.39
N PRO A 142 55.56 13.37 -0.31
CA PRO A 142 55.75 14.71 0.26
C PRO A 142 54.85 15.78 -0.38
N GLN A 143 54.52 15.62 -1.67
CA GLN A 143 53.65 16.55 -2.40
C GLN A 143 52.26 16.68 -1.76
N VAL A 144 51.74 15.61 -1.17
CA VAL A 144 50.42 15.60 -0.52
C VAL A 144 50.37 16.58 0.65
N PHE A 145 51.47 16.71 1.39
CA PHE A 145 51.55 17.65 2.52
C PHE A 145 51.72 19.10 2.08
N LEU A 146 52.22 19.35 0.87
CA LEU A 146 52.25 20.70 0.28
C LEU A 146 50.86 21.16 -0.15
N ASP A 147 50.02 20.21 -0.58
CA ASP A 147 48.65 20.47 -1.04
C ASP A 147 47.62 20.43 0.12
N LEU A 148 47.99 19.83 1.26
CA LEU A 148 47.12 19.67 2.43
C LEU A 148 47.26 20.83 3.41
N TYR A 149 46.23 21.69 3.46
CA TYR A 149 46.13 22.77 4.45
C TYR A 149 45.05 22.47 5.49
N LEU A 150 45.46 22.30 6.75
CA LEU A 150 44.52 22.17 7.87
C LEU A 150 43.95 23.54 8.24
N THR A 151 42.62 23.64 8.32
CA THR A 151 41.91 24.88 8.66
C THR A 151 41.43 24.88 10.12
N GLN A 152 40.79 25.96 10.55
CA GLN A 152 40.10 26.02 11.86
C GLN A 152 38.72 25.37 11.85
N ASP A 153 38.25 24.91 10.68
CA ASP A 153 36.95 24.25 10.54
C ASP A 153 36.94 22.88 11.21
N LYS A 154 35.74 22.39 11.52
CA LYS A 154 35.57 21.04 12.05
C LYS A 154 35.82 20.01 10.95
N ASP A 155 36.47 18.91 11.30
CA ASP A 155 36.59 17.74 10.44
C ASP A 155 35.22 17.23 10.01
N LYS A 156 35.04 16.94 8.73
CA LYS A 156 33.77 16.48 8.15
C LYS A 156 33.93 15.11 7.53
N CYS A 157 33.12 14.14 7.98
CA CYS A 157 32.98 12.87 7.30
C CYS A 157 31.81 12.94 6.32
N ILE A 158 32.06 12.63 5.05
CA ILE A 158 31.07 12.63 3.98
C ILE A 158 30.68 11.21 3.59
N TRP A 159 29.43 11.08 3.14
CA TRP A 159 28.87 9.86 2.56
C TRP A 159 29.04 9.89 1.04
N LYS A 160 29.99 9.13 0.51
CA LYS A 160 30.35 9.11 -0.93
C LYS A 160 29.13 8.90 -1.87
N PRO A 161 28.13 8.04 -1.54
CA PRO A 161 26.97 7.82 -2.40
C PRO A 161 26.00 9.01 -2.51
N SER A 162 26.19 10.09 -1.74
CA SER A 162 25.38 11.31 -1.86
C SER A 162 26.18 12.42 -2.51
N SER A 163 25.60 13.10 -3.50
CA SER A 163 26.24 14.26 -4.16
C SER A 163 26.46 15.45 -3.22
N SER A 164 25.65 15.58 -2.16
CA SER A 164 25.86 16.60 -1.12
C SER A 164 26.89 16.17 -0.07
N GLY A 165 27.34 14.92 -0.09
CA GLY A 165 28.13 14.32 0.98
C GLY A 165 27.32 14.02 2.26
N GLU A 166 26.05 14.42 2.34
CA GLU A 166 25.20 14.11 3.50
C GLU A 166 24.67 12.68 3.45
N PHE A 167 24.59 12.05 4.61
CA PHE A 167 24.03 10.71 4.73
C PHE A 167 22.52 10.72 4.50
N THR A 168 22.04 9.83 3.61
CA THR A 168 20.60 9.58 3.47
C THR A 168 20.32 8.08 3.37
N THR A 169 19.24 7.64 3.99
CA THR A 169 18.79 6.24 3.88
C THR A 169 18.42 5.87 2.45
N LYS A 170 18.03 6.86 1.63
CA LYS A 170 17.74 6.68 0.21
C LYS A 170 18.99 6.30 -0.58
N SER A 171 20.08 7.05 -0.47
CA SER A 171 21.33 6.73 -1.18
C SER A 171 21.94 5.42 -0.70
N THR A 172 21.82 5.10 0.59
CA THR A 172 22.20 3.77 1.10
C THR A 172 21.34 2.65 0.52
N TYR A 173 20.01 2.84 0.42
CA TYR A 173 19.14 1.84 -0.21
C TYR A 173 19.47 1.66 -1.70
N ASP A 174 19.76 2.75 -2.41
CA ASP A 174 20.17 2.72 -3.82
C ASP A 174 21.52 2.01 -4.02
N LEU A 175 22.43 2.08 -3.03
CA LEU A 175 23.71 1.37 -3.03
C LEU A 175 23.55 -0.16 -2.90
N VAL A 176 22.68 -0.63 -2.01
CA VAL A 176 22.56 -2.06 -1.68
C VAL A 176 21.51 -2.80 -2.51
N ARG A 177 20.59 -2.09 -3.15
CA ARG A 177 19.53 -2.72 -3.95
C ARG A 177 20.06 -3.24 -5.27
N HIS A 178 19.33 -4.19 -5.85
CA HIS A 178 19.50 -4.49 -7.27
C HIS A 178 19.04 -3.30 -8.13
N THR A 179 19.91 -2.89 -9.05
CA THR A 179 19.63 -1.86 -10.06
C THR A 179 19.18 -2.54 -11.34
N GLY A 180 18.04 -2.10 -11.88
CA GLY A 180 17.52 -2.52 -13.17
C GLY A 180 17.85 -1.52 -14.27
N VAL A 181 17.74 -1.97 -15.52
CA VAL A 181 17.80 -1.07 -16.68
C VAL A 181 16.59 -0.13 -16.65
N ARG A 182 16.83 1.18 -16.78
CA ARG A 182 15.74 2.16 -16.86
C ARG A 182 14.86 1.88 -18.08
N ARG A 183 13.55 1.86 -17.87
CA ARG A 183 12.51 1.67 -18.89
C ARG A 183 11.45 2.77 -18.76
N PRO A 184 11.74 4.01 -19.21
CA PRO A 184 10.83 5.15 -19.08
C PRO A 184 9.45 4.88 -19.70
N ALA A 185 9.38 4.08 -20.76
CA ALA A 185 8.11 3.65 -21.36
C ALA A 185 7.16 3.00 -20.33
N ILE A 186 7.67 2.07 -19.51
CA ILE A 186 6.85 1.36 -18.51
C ILE A 186 6.38 2.31 -17.39
N GLN A 187 7.06 3.43 -17.17
CA GLN A 187 6.60 4.42 -16.20
C GLN A 187 5.28 5.09 -16.65
N LYS A 188 5.06 5.22 -17.96
CA LYS A 188 3.91 5.95 -18.53
C LYS A 188 2.55 5.28 -18.27
N ILE A 189 2.53 3.98 -17.98
CA ILE A 189 1.28 3.25 -17.61
C ILE A 189 0.88 3.46 -16.15
N TRP A 190 1.67 4.19 -15.36
CA TRP A 190 1.41 4.47 -13.96
C TRP A 190 1.03 5.94 -13.75
N HIS A 191 -0.25 6.17 -13.43
CA HIS A 191 -0.74 7.49 -13.04
C HIS A 191 -1.79 7.35 -11.94
N HIS A 192 -1.92 8.35 -11.06
CA HIS A 192 -2.86 8.30 -9.92
C HIS A 192 -4.33 8.25 -10.35
N LEU A 193 -4.64 8.67 -11.58
CA LEU A 193 -5.98 8.60 -12.18
C LEU A 193 -6.24 7.29 -12.91
N PHE A 194 -5.20 6.53 -13.22
CA PHE A 194 -5.37 5.26 -13.92
C PHE A 194 -5.88 4.22 -12.93
N ASN A 195 -6.78 3.35 -13.39
CA ASN A 195 -7.19 2.19 -12.62
C ASN A 195 -5.95 1.32 -12.28
N PRO A 196 -5.59 1.16 -10.99
CA PRO A 196 -4.37 0.44 -10.61
C PRO A 196 -4.37 -1.02 -11.05
N ARG A 197 -5.55 -1.66 -11.13
CA ARG A 197 -5.68 -3.04 -11.59
C ARG A 197 -5.36 -3.15 -13.08
N ALA A 198 -5.84 -2.21 -13.88
CA ALA A 198 -5.57 -2.17 -15.31
C ALA A 198 -4.08 -1.87 -15.60
N SER A 199 -3.48 -0.91 -14.89
CA SER A 199 -2.04 -0.61 -14.99
C SER A 199 -1.18 -1.81 -14.60
N LEU A 200 -1.50 -2.47 -13.48
CA LEU A 200 -0.79 -3.68 -13.05
C LEU A 200 -0.94 -4.80 -14.08
N PHE A 201 -2.13 -4.97 -14.66
CA PHE A 201 -2.36 -5.95 -15.70
C PHE A 201 -1.53 -5.67 -16.95
N CYS A 202 -1.53 -4.42 -17.44
CA CYS A 202 -0.69 -4.00 -18.57
C CYS A 202 0.80 -4.25 -18.28
N TRP A 203 1.27 -3.95 -17.06
CA TRP A 203 2.63 -4.27 -16.62
C TRP A 203 2.94 -5.78 -16.69
N LYS A 204 2.03 -6.65 -16.22
CA LYS A 204 2.19 -8.11 -16.33
C LYS A 204 2.27 -8.54 -17.80
N LEU A 205 1.44 -7.95 -18.66
CA LEU A 205 1.41 -8.26 -20.09
C LEU A 205 2.73 -7.89 -20.79
N LEU A 206 3.28 -6.70 -20.51
CA LEU A 206 4.59 -6.24 -21.00
C LEU A 206 5.75 -7.16 -20.57
N HIS A 207 5.56 -7.93 -19.50
CA HIS A 207 6.52 -8.91 -19.00
C HIS A 207 6.16 -10.36 -19.32
N ARG A 208 5.15 -10.62 -20.17
CA ARG A 208 4.66 -11.97 -20.51
C ARG A 208 4.26 -12.81 -19.29
N ALA A 209 3.77 -12.13 -18.25
CA ALA A 209 3.44 -12.71 -16.95
C ALA A 209 1.93 -12.96 -16.75
N VAL A 210 1.20 -13.12 -17.85
CA VAL A 210 -0.24 -13.38 -17.87
C VAL A 210 -0.47 -14.85 -18.24
N ALA A 211 -1.30 -15.53 -17.46
CA ALA A 211 -1.55 -16.97 -17.55
C ALA A 211 -2.58 -17.30 -18.65
N VAL A 212 -2.16 -17.15 -19.91
CA VAL A 212 -2.84 -17.75 -21.06
C VAL A 212 -2.37 -19.19 -21.26
N ASP A 213 -3.20 -20.02 -21.90
CA ASP A 213 -2.91 -21.44 -22.14
C ASP A 213 -1.50 -21.68 -22.73
N GLY A 214 -1.11 -20.93 -23.76
CA GLY A 214 0.24 -21.05 -24.34
C GLY A 214 1.38 -20.79 -23.35
N ARG A 215 1.20 -19.85 -22.40
CA ARG A 215 2.21 -19.57 -21.36
C ARG A 215 2.27 -20.66 -20.30
N ILE A 216 1.11 -21.21 -19.94
CA ILE A 216 1.03 -22.33 -18.99
C ILE A 216 1.68 -23.58 -19.59
N SER A 217 1.46 -23.83 -20.89
CA SER A 217 2.11 -24.92 -21.63
C SER A 217 3.62 -24.75 -21.73
N GLU A 218 4.13 -23.53 -21.94
CA GLU A 218 5.58 -23.22 -21.91
C GLU A 218 6.23 -23.54 -20.55
N CYS A 219 5.45 -23.57 -19.46
CA CYS A 219 5.91 -23.97 -18.12
C CYS A 219 5.89 -25.49 -17.89
N GLY A 220 5.64 -26.30 -18.92
CA GLY A 220 5.64 -27.77 -18.83
C GLY A 220 4.34 -28.39 -18.34
N ILE A 221 3.25 -27.61 -18.26
CA ILE A 221 1.93 -28.12 -17.85
C ILE A 221 1.13 -28.49 -19.13
N PRO A 222 0.85 -29.78 -19.39
CA PRO A 222 0.09 -30.18 -20.56
C PRO A 222 -1.38 -29.77 -20.42
N LEU A 223 -1.93 -29.11 -21.43
CA LEU A 223 -3.33 -28.69 -21.46
C LEU A 223 -3.84 -28.53 -22.89
N VAL A 224 -5.16 -28.67 -23.06
CA VAL A 224 -5.84 -28.42 -24.35
C VAL A 224 -6.15 -26.94 -24.45
N SER A 225 -5.51 -26.26 -25.39
CA SER A 225 -5.64 -24.82 -25.58
C SER A 225 -6.92 -24.46 -26.34
N LYS A 226 -7.73 -23.57 -25.77
CA LYS A 226 -8.99 -23.12 -26.41
C LYS A 226 -9.32 -21.68 -26.01
N CYS A 227 -9.37 -20.79 -26.99
CA CYS A 227 -9.81 -19.41 -26.81
C CYS A 227 -11.35 -19.31 -26.82
N ASN A 228 -11.92 -18.79 -25.73
CA ASN A 228 -13.36 -18.53 -25.60
C ASN A 228 -13.80 -17.16 -26.16
N CYS A 229 -12.88 -16.33 -26.64
CA CYS A 229 -13.16 -14.98 -27.16
C CYS A 229 -13.50 -14.94 -28.66
N CYS A 230 -13.52 -16.08 -29.33
CA CYS A 230 -13.70 -16.21 -30.77
C CYS A 230 -14.96 -17.02 -31.07
N ALA A 231 -15.65 -16.69 -32.16
CA ALA A 231 -16.79 -17.48 -32.65
C ALA A 231 -16.33 -18.90 -33.06
N ILE A 232 -15.15 -18.99 -33.69
CA ILE A 232 -14.45 -20.25 -33.95
C ILE A 232 -13.25 -20.32 -33.00
N PRO A 233 -13.24 -21.26 -32.03
CA PRO A 233 -12.15 -21.36 -31.07
C PRO A 233 -10.79 -21.64 -31.74
N LYS A 234 -9.76 -20.91 -31.31
CA LYS A 234 -8.36 -21.08 -31.74
C LYS A 234 -7.46 -21.33 -30.53
N CYS A 235 -6.19 -21.66 -30.76
CA CYS A 235 -5.18 -21.75 -29.69
C CYS A 235 -5.06 -20.41 -28.94
N GLU A 236 -5.13 -20.46 -27.62
CA GLU A 236 -5.05 -19.30 -26.74
C GLU A 236 -3.59 -18.97 -26.37
N ASP A 237 -3.02 -18.00 -27.06
CA ASP A 237 -1.74 -17.37 -26.72
C ASP A 237 -1.89 -15.84 -26.53
N LEU A 238 -0.82 -15.16 -26.10
CA LEU A 238 -0.86 -13.71 -25.85
C LEU A 238 -1.19 -12.91 -27.12
N ASN A 239 -0.63 -13.27 -28.26
CA ASN A 239 -0.86 -12.54 -29.51
C ASN A 239 -2.29 -12.79 -29.99
N HIS A 240 -2.79 -14.02 -29.93
CA HIS A 240 -4.16 -14.34 -30.28
C HIS A 240 -5.15 -13.61 -29.37
N VAL A 241 -5.04 -13.74 -28.04
CA VAL A 241 -6.02 -13.14 -27.12
C VAL A 241 -6.07 -11.61 -27.26
N PHE A 242 -4.91 -10.94 -27.32
CA PHE A 242 -4.84 -9.47 -27.27
C PHE A 242 -4.72 -8.78 -28.64
N ILE A 243 -4.52 -9.51 -29.74
CA ILE A 243 -4.44 -8.95 -31.10
C ILE A 243 -5.40 -9.66 -32.05
N GLY A 244 -5.30 -10.99 -32.15
CA GLY A 244 -5.92 -11.77 -33.23
C GLY A 244 -7.28 -12.38 -32.94
N SER A 245 -7.84 -12.19 -31.75
CA SER A 245 -9.17 -12.67 -31.38
C SER A 245 -10.25 -11.78 -32.00
N ASP A 246 -11.47 -12.31 -32.19
CA ASP A 246 -12.58 -11.55 -32.78
C ASP A 246 -12.91 -10.31 -31.92
N LEU A 247 -12.88 -10.48 -30.59
CA LEU A 247 -13.02 -9.40 -29.63
C LEU A 247 -11.89 -8.37 -29.75
N ALA A 248 -10.62 -8.80 -29.70
CA ALA A 248 -9.48 -7.88 -29.74
C ALA A 248 -9.45 -7.11 -31.06
N THR A 249 -9.67 -7.78 -32.19
CA THR A 249 -9.70 -7.15 -33.52
C THR A 249 -10.75 -6.04 -33.57
N THR A 250 -11.94 -6.27 -33.00
CA THR A 250 -13.01 -5.26 -32.94
C THR A 250 -12.62 -4.05 -32.09
N LEU A 251 -12.03 -4.28 -30.91
CA LEU A 251 -11.59 -3.20 -30.03
C LEU A 251 -10.40 -2.41 -30.61
N TRP A 252 -9.45 -3.07 -31.28
CA TRP A 252 -8.35 -2.40 -31.98
C TRP A 252 -8.86 -1.53 -33.13
N ARG A 253 -9.86 -1.97 -33.92
CA ARG A 253 -10.48 -1.15 -34.97
C ARG A 253 -11.11 0.14 -34.41
N TRP A 254 -11.67 0.08 -33.21
CA TRP A 254 -12.18 1.26 -32.51
C TRP A 254 -11.05 2.14 -31.95
N PHE A 255 -9.99 1.55 -31.40
CA PHE A 255 -8.90 2.27 -30.75
C PHE A 255 -7.93 2.96 -31.72
N LEU A 256 -7.62 2.33 -32.86
CA LEU A 256 -6.61 2.82 -33.82
C LEU A 256 -6.88 4.25 -34.35
N PRO A 257 -8.12 4.62 -34.73
CA PRO A 257 -8.43 5.99 -35.14
C PRO A 257 -8.16 7.04 -34.06
N LEU A 258 -8.32 6.69 -32.77
CA LEU A 258 -8.10 7.61 -31.65
C LEU A 258 -6.63 8.01 -31.50
N VAL A 259 -5.71 7.19 -32.01
CA VAL A 259 -4.26 7.35 -31.82
C VAL A 259 -3.51 7.71 -33.11
N GLN A 260 -4.24 8.09 -34.16
CA GLN A 260 -3.72 8.55 -35.46
C GLN A 260 -2.62 7.63 -36.04
N ASN A 261 -2.79 6.31 -35.97
CA ASN A 261 -1.91 5.31 -36.58
C ASN A 261 -0.42 5.32 -36.16
N ASN A 262 -0.05 5.92 -35.02
CA ASN A 262 1.33 5.88 -34.48
C ASN A 262 1.79 4.48 -33.98
N ILE A 263 1.02 3.42 -34.27
CA ILE A 263 1.38 2.05 -33.93
C ILE A 263 2.00 1.41 -35.17
N HIS A 264 3.33 1.28 -35.18
CA HIS A 264 3.97 0.31 -36.07
C HIS A 264 3.44 -1.08 -35.71
N LEU A 265 2.69 -1.69 -36.63
CA LEU A 265 2.06 -3.00 -36.44
C LEU A 265 3.14 -4.09 -36.38
N HIS A 266 3.60 -4.40 -35.17
CA HIS A 266 4.48 -5.54 -34.93
C HIS A 266 3.62 -6.78 -34.63
N PRO A 267 3.93 -7.98 -35.15
CA PRO A 267 3.13 -9.17 -34.89
C PRO A 267 3.16 -9.59 -33.42
N GLN A 268 4.30 -9.40 -32.74
CA GLN A 268 4.44 -9.70 -31.31
C GLN A 268 3.88 -8.56 -30.44
N LEU A 269 2.96 -8.92 -29.54
CA LEU A 269 2.24 -8.02 -28.64
C LEU A 269 3.16 -7.15 -27.79
N THR A 270 4.15 -7.72 -27.12
CA THR A 270 5.01 -6.96 -26.19
C THR A 270 5.79 -5.86 -26.91
N THR A 271 6.31 -6.15 -28.10
CA THR A 271 7.03 -5.17 -28.92
C THR A 271 6.07 -4.10 -29.46
N ARG A 272 4.87 -4.50 -29.91
CA ARG A 272 3.81 -3.57 -30.35
C ARG A 272 3.46 -2.59 -29.24
N LEU A 273 3.21 -3.09 -28.03
CA LEU A 273 2.86 -2.25 -26.87
C LEU A 273 4.01 -1.35 -26.45
N LEU A 274 5.25 -1.86 -26.38
CA LEU A 274 6.42 -1.05 -26.01
C LEU A 274 6.69 0.07 -27.01
N ASN A 275 6.62 -0.22 -28.31
CA ASN A 275 6.82 0.80 -29.35
C ASN A 275 5.78 1.92 -29.24
N PHE A 276 4.51 1.56 -29.09
CA PHE A 276 3.43 2.53 -28.90
C PHE A 276 3.63 3.39 -27.65
N ILE A 277 3.86 2.75 -26.49
CA ILE A 277 4.05 3.46 -25.22
C ILE A 277 5.28 4.36 -25.29
N ASN A 278 6.37 3.91 -25.92
CA ASN A 278 7.60 4.69 -26.05
C ASN A 278 7.38 5.95 -26.91
N ASN A 279 6.69 5.80 -28.04
CA ASN A 279 6.45 6.88 -28.99
C ASN A 279 5.34 7.85 -28.56
N THR A 280 4.49 7.45 -27.60
CA THR A 280 3.38 8.30 -27.13
C THR A 280 3.86 9.35 -26.12
N ASN A 281 3.64 10.64 -26.40
CA ASN A 281 3.96 11.72 -25.46
C ASN A 281 2.82 11.93 -24.45
N THR A 282 3.00 11.49 -23.20
CA THR A 282 1.99 11.65 -22.13
C THR A 282 1.86 13.06 -21.58
N GLN A 283 2.71 14.00 -21.98
CA GLN A 283 2.56 15.40 -21.60
C GLN A 283 1.43 16.08 -22.36
N THR A 284 1.02 15.53 -23.52
CA THR A 284 -0.16 16.01 -24.25
C THR A 284 -1.42 15.30 -23.74
N PRO A 285 -2.59 15.98 -23.70
CA PRO A 285 -3.85 15.34 -23.33
C PRO A 285 -4.17 14.11 -24.19
N SER A 286 -3.91 14.21 -25.50
CA SER A 286 -4.09 13.12 -26.47
C SER A 286 -3.25 11.89 -26.12
N GLY A 287 -1.95 12.05 -25.86
CA GLY A 287 -1.08 10.93 -25.54
C GLY A 287 -1.40 10.32 -24.16
N PHE A 288 -1.79 11.15 -23.19
CA PHE A 288 -2.28 10.67 -21.90
C PHE A 288 -3.54 9.80 -22.03
N ILE A 289 -4.55 10.29 -22.77
CA ILE A 289 -5.78 9.55 -23.08
C ILE A 289 -5.45 8.24 -23.79
N SER A 290 -4.56 8.30 -24.78
CA SER A 290 -4.17 7.15 -25.59
C SER A 290 -3.59 6.00 -24.76
N ILE A 291 -2.66 6.30 -23.84
CA ILE A 291 -2.10 5.27 -22.94
C ILE A 291 -3.16 4.77 -21.95
N TYR A 292 -4.03 5.64 -21.44
CA TYR A 292 -5.05 5.20 -20.50
C TYR A 292 -6.07 4.27 -21.15
N CYS A 293 -6.58 4.66 -22.32
CA CYS A 293 -7.45 3.86 -23.17
C CYS A 293 -6.83 2.50 -23.50
N LEU A 294 -5.55 2.48 -23.90
CA LEU A 294 -4.83 1.23 -24.15
C LEU A 294 -4.82 0.34 -22.90
N THR A 295 -4.48 0.91 -21.75
CA THR A 295 -4.38 0.19 -20.48
C THR A 295 -5.72 -0.44 -20.08
N LEU A 296 -6.82 0.31 -20.21
CA LEU A 296 -8.18 -0.17 -19.95
C LEU A 296 -8.63 -1.21 -20.99
N MET A 297 -8.35 -0.98 -22.27
CA MET A 297 -8.71 -1.92 -23.34
C MET A 297 -8.09 -3.30 -23.11
N LEU A 298 -6.78 -3.35 -22.81
CA LEU A 298 -6.08 -4.61 -22.51
C LEU A 298 -6.68 -5.31 -21.28
N TRP A 299 -7.03 -4.54 -20.25
CA TRP A 299 -7.68 -5.06 -19.06
C TRP A 299 -9.09 -5.62 -19.34
N GLU A 300 -9.90 -4.92 -20.13
CA GLU A 300 -11.24 -5.38 -20.47
C GLU A 300 -11.24 -6.60 -21.39
N ILE A 301 -10.28 -6.70 -22.33
CA ILE A 301 -10.07 -7.94 -23.11
C ILE A 301 -9.82 -9.12 -22.17
N TRP A 302 -8.94 -8.96 -21.19
CA TRP A 302 -8.64 -10.00 -20.21
C TRP A 302 -9.85 -10.36 -19.35
N ARG A 303 -10.59 -9.35 -18.86
CA ARG A 303 -11.82 -9.58 -18.09
C ARG A 303 -12.85 -10.37 -18.88
N CYS A 304 -13.06 -10.00 -20.15
CA CYS A 304 -14.01 -10.70 -21.01
C CYS A 304 -13.58 -12.14 -21.28
N ARG A 305 -12.28 -12.37 -21.52
CA ARG A 305 -11.73 -13.73 -21.62
C ARG A 305 -12.02 -14.55 -20.36
N CYS A 306 -11.74 -14.01 -19.18
CA CYS A 306 -11.98 -14.71 -17.92
C CYS A 306 -13.47 -14.98 -17.70
N ALA A 307 -14.34 -14.00 -17.96
CA ALA A 307 -15.79 -14.16 -17.85
C ALA A 307 -16.34 -15.22 -18.83
N ALA A 308 -15.82 -15.26 -20.06
CA ALA A 308 -16.21 -16.26 -21.05
C ALA A 308 -15.76 -17.67 -20.66
N ARG A 309 -14.59 -17.81 -20.03
CA ARG A 309 -14.00 -19.09 -19.64
C ARG A 309 -14.56 -19.65 -18.33
N PHE A 310 -14.75 -18.81 -17.32
CA PHE A 310 -15.08 -19.25 -15.96
C PHE A 310 -16.52 -18.96 -15.56
N ASP A 311 -17.14 -17.92 -16.13
CA ASP A 311 -18.51 -17.52 -15.80
C ASP A 311 -19.51 -17.79 -16.94
N HIS A 312 -19.05 -18.31 -18.07
CA HIS A 312 -19.82 -18.50 -19.31
C HIS A 312 -20.55 -17.24 -19.79
N LYS A 313 -19.97 -16.07 -19.54
CA LYS A 313 -20.52 -14.75 -19.92
C LYS A 313 -19.76 -14.17 -21.11
N ASN A 314 -20.50 -13.75 -22.13
CA ASN A 314 -19.96 -13.04 -23.28
C ASN A 314 -20.42 -11.58 -23.27
N ASN A 315 -19.47 -10.66 -23.09
CA ASN A 315 -19.72 -9.23 -23.17
C ASN A 315 -19.65 -8.76 -24.62
N ARG A 316 -20.56 -7.88 -25.03
CA ARG A 316 -20.53 -7.30 -26.38
C ARG A 316 -19.40 -6.28 -26.47
N PRO A 317 -18.68 -6.19 -27.62
CA PRO A 317 -17.64 -5.18 -27.81
C PRO A 317 -18.12 -3.74 -27.57
N THR A 318 -19.39 -3.44 -27.88
CA THR A 318 -20.03 -2.13 -27.65
C THR A 318 -20.05 -1.75 -26.16
N ASP A 319 -20.41 -2.69 -25.29
CA ASP A 319 -20.54 -2.47 -23.85
C ASP A 319 -19.16 -2.23 -23.22
N ILE A 320 -18.14 -2.93 -23.74
CA ILE A 320 -16.75 -2.76 -23.36
C ILE A 320 -16.26 -1.37 -23.77
N ILE A 321 -16.54 -0.94 -25.02
CA ILE A 321 -16.19 0.40 -25.50
C ILE A 321 -16.85 1.47 -24.62
N HIS A 322 -18.14 1.32 -24.30
CA HIS A 322 -18.84 2.25 -23.40
C HIS A 322 -18.21 2.30 -22.01
N THR A 323 -17.81 1.14 -21.46
CA THR A 323 -17.11 1.05 -20.18
C THR A 323 -15.76 1.75 -20.21
N ILE A 324 -14.97 1.57 -21.28
CA ILE A 324 -13.68 2.26 -21.45
C ILE A 324 -13.92 3.77 -21.55
N LYS A 325 -14.87 4.20 -22.39
CA LYS A 325 -15.22 5.61 -22.55
C LYS A 325 -15.63 6.27 -21.24
N PHE A 326 -16.50 5.61 -20.48
CA PHE A 326 -16.95 6.07 -19.18
C PHE A 326 -15.78 6.22 -18.19
N ASN A 327 -14.92 5.20 -18.08
CA ASN A 327 -13.78 5.24 -17.15
C ASN A 327 -12.75 6.33 -17.51
N VAL A 328 -12.54 6.58 -18.81
CA VAL A 328 -11.67 7.67 -19.30
C VAL A 328 -12.29 9.02 -18.99
N GLY A 329 -13.56 9.22 -19.34
CA GLY A 329 -14.29 10.45 -19.05
C GLY A 329 -14.35 10.75 -17.54
N PHE A 330 -14.58 9.74 -16.72
CA PHE A 330 -14.61 9.85 -15.26
C PHE A 330 -13.24 10.21 -14.67
N ALA A 331 -12.17 9.57 -15.13
CA ALA A 331 -10.82 9.86 -14.64
C ALA A 331 -10.37 11.28 -15.02
N LEU A 332 -10.72 11.72 -16.24
CA LEU A 332 -10.38 13.04 -16.74
C LEU A 332 -11.28 14.15 -16.19
N GLY A 333 -12.51 13.85 -15.78
CA GLY A 333 -13.36 14.77 -15.02
C GLY A 333 -12.75 15.18 -13.66
N LYS A 334 -11.80 14.38 -13.14
CA LYS A 334 -11.01 14.71 -11.94
C LYS A 334 -9.74 15.53 -12.25
N MET A 335 -9.38 15.66 -13.52
CA MET A 335 -8.22 16.41 -13.97
C MET A 335 -8.61 17.86 -14.27
N VAL A 336 -8.23 18.78 -13.39
CA VAL A 336 -8.07 20.18 -13.80
C VAL A 336 -6.76 20.24 -14.57
N PHE A 337 -6.81 20.27 -15.90
CA PHE A 337 -5.61 20.57 -16.68
C PHE A 337 -5.12 21.96 -16.27
N LYS A 338 -3.98 22.03 -15.56
CA LYS A 338 -3.24 23.27 -15.31
C LYS A 338 -2.47 23.67 -16.57
N THR A 339 -3.15 23.80 -17.70
CA THR A 339 -2.52 24.30 -18.93
C THR A 339 -3.06 25.68 -19.23
N GLU A 340 -2.16 26.65 -19.40
CA GLU A 340 -2.43 27.99 -19.91
C GLU A 340 -2.87 28.00 -21.39
N THR A 341 -3.22 26.85 -21.96
CA THR A 341 -3.71 26.72 -23.34
C THR A 341 -5.22 26.54 -23.38
N ALA A 342 -5.82 27.20 -24.38
CA ALA A 342 -7.22 27.57 -24.53
C ALA A 342 -8.29 26.44 -24.60
N TRP A 343 -7.96 25.19 -24.25
CA TRP A 343 -8.90 24.06 -24.34
C TRP A 343 -9.22 23.51 -22.95
N SER A 344 -10.50 23.59 -22.57
CA SER A 344 -11.02 22.91 -21.39
C SER A 344 -10.90 21.38 -21.53
N ALA A 345 -10.70 20.66 -20.43
CA ALA A 345 -10.67 19.18 -20.40
C ALA A 345 -11.85 18.54 -21.16
N SER A 346 -13.02 19.17 -21.07
CA SER A 346 -14.25 18.82 -21.76
C SER A 346 -14.16 18.90 -23.28
N GLN A 347 -13.50 19.92 -23.85
CA GLN A 347 -13.36 20.06 -25.31
C GLN A 347 -12.43 18.99 -25.90
N VAL A 348 -11.36 18.62 -25.18
CA VAL A 348 -10.49 17.51 -25.57
C VAL A 348 -11.26 16.18 -25.51
N LEU A 349 -12.04 15.94 -24.46
CA LEU A 349 -12.81 14.70 -24.35
C LEU A 349 -13.86 14.55 -25.46
N LEU A 350 -14.57 15.65 -25.77
CA LEU A 350 -15.57 15.67 -26.83
C LEU A 350 -14.94 15.44 -28.22
N SER A 351 -13.74 15.98 -28.50
CA SER A 351 -13.07 15.76 -29.78
C SER A 351 -12.66 14.30 -30.01
N TYR A 352 -12.48 13.51 -28.94
CA TYR A 352 -12.24 12.08 -28.98
C TYR A 352 -13.51 11.23 -28.80
N GLY A 353 -14.70 11.85 -28.77
CA GLY A 353 -15.98 11.14 -28.62
C GLY A 353 -16.18 10.50 -27.24
N PHE A 354 -15.56 11.06 -26.20
CA PHE A 354 -15.77 10.69 -24.79
C PHE A 354 -16.79 11.64 -24.14
N THR A 355 -17.66 11.07 -23.31
CA THR A 355 -18.59 11.84 -22.49
C THR A 355 -17.86 12.39 -21.27
N TYR A 356 -17.96 13.70 -21.05
CA TYR A 356 -17.47 14.34 -19.84
C TYR A 356 -18.46 14.10 -18.69
N HIS A 357 -17.98 13.53 -17.59
CA HIS A 357 -18.79 13.30 -16.39
C HIS A 357 -18.20 14.07 -15.21
N THR A 358 -18.83 15.20 -14.85
CA THR A 358 -18.60 15.86 -13.57
C THR A 358 -19.39 15.16 -12.49
N LEU A 359 -18.70 14.50 -11.57
CA LEU A 359 -19.31 14.05 -10.33
C LEU A 359 -19.52 15.28 -9.46
N ALA A 360 -20.76 15.72 -9.33
CA ALA A 360 -21.11 16.59 -8.22
C ALA A 360 -20.86 15.80 -6.94
N LYS A 361 -20.00 16.31 -6.04
CA LYS A 361 -19.89 15.76 -4.69
C LYS A 361 -21.27 15.92 -4.05
N GLN A 362 -21.97 14.82 -3.82
CA GLN A 362 -23.20 14.84 -3.05
C GLN A 362 -22.86 14.64 -1.58
N THR A 363 -23.13 15.67 -0.80
CA THR A 363 -23.10 15.61 0.65
C THR A 363 -24.35 14.90 1.14
N LYS A 364 -24.20 13.68 1.66
CA LYS A 364 -25.27 12.97 2.36
C LYS A 364 -25.15 13.26 3.84
N LEU A 365 -26.25 13.69 4.44
CA LEU A 365 -26.34 14.03 5.85
C LEU A 365 -27.08 12.91 6.59
N PHE A 366 -26.47 12.42 7.65
CA PHE A 366 -27.02 11.37 8.51
C PHE A 366 -27.17 11.89 9.93
N ARG A 367 -28.23 11.52 10.63
CA ARG A 367 -28.39 11.79 12.06
C ARG A 367 -29.00 10.58 12.73
N TRP A 368 -28.63 10.36 13.99
CA TRP A 368 -29.36 9.43 14.84
C TRP A 368 -30.77 9.99 15.08
N ILE A 369 -31.77 9.12 14.99
CA ILE A 369 -33.18 9.47 15.19
C ILE A 369 -33.68 8.69 16.41
N PRO A 370 -34.25 9.36 17.41
CA PRO A 370 -34.82 8.66 18.56
C PRO A 370 -35.92 7.67 18.17
N PRO A 371 -36.08 6.56 18.91
CA PRO A 371 -37.12 5.58 18.65
C PRO A 371 -38.52 6.13 18.91
N VAL A 372 -39.52 5.54 18.26
CA VAL A 372 -40.95 5.82 18.53
C VAL A 372 -41.42 5.17 19.83
N VAL A 373 -40.83 4.03 20.19
CA VAL A 373 -41.05 3.32 21.47
C VAL A 373 -40.17 3.88 22.58
N ASP A 374 -40.45 3.53 23.83
CA ASP A 374 -39.74 4.10 24.98
C ASP A 374 -38.25 3.75 25.03
N PHE A 375 -37.84 2.62 24.44
CA PHE A 375 -36.45 2.16 24.44
C PHE A 375 -35.95 1.70 23.08
N CYS A 376 -34.67 1.97 22.79
CA CYS A 376 -33.96 1.38 21.65
C CYS A 376 -32.67 0.68 22.05
N LEU A 377 -32.28 -0.29 21.24
CA LEU A 377 -31.01 -1.02 21.35
C LEU A 377 -30.20 -0.81 20.08
N ASN A 378 -29.07 -0.11 20.19
CA ASN A 378 -28.05 -0.07 19.14
C ASN A 378 -27.03 -1.18 19.39
N VAL A 379 -26.75 -2.01 18.38
CA VAL A 379 -25.75 -3.09 18.46
C VAL A 379 -24.84 -3.11 17.24
N ASP A 380 -23.61 -3.54 17.43
CA ASP A 380 -22.63 -3.78 16.38
C ASP A 380 -21.61 -4.85 16.79
N GLY A 381 -21.07 -5.56 15.80
CA GLY A 381 -20.03 -6.56 15.95
C GLY A 381 -18.81 -6.27 15.09
N ALA A 382 -17.64 -6.20 15.72
CA ALA A 382 -16.37 -5.95 15.04
C ALA A 382 -15.52 -7.22 14.91
N SER A 383 -14.77 -7.34 13.81
CA SER A 383 -13.72 -8.36 13.62
C SER A 383 -12.45 -7.76 12.99
N LYS A 384 -11.27 -8.14 13.50
CA LYS A 384 -9.95 -7.78 12.93
C LYS A 384 -9.40 -8.85 11.97
N GLY A 385 -10.26 -9.49 11.18
CA GLY A 385 -9.88 -10.50 10.20
C GLY A 385 -11.05 -11.43 9.82
N ASN A 386 -10.74 -12.44 9.00
CA ASN A 386 -11.69 -13.52 8.68
C ASN A 386 -10.95 -14.88 8.61
N PRO A 387 -10.72 -15.56 9.75
CA PRO A 387 -11.07 -15.15 11.12
C PRO A 387 -10.08 -14.14 11.73
N GLY A 388 -10.53 -13.34 12.69
CA GLY A 388 -9.71 -12.42 13.46
C GLY A 388 -10.29 -12.18 14.84
N LEU A 389 -9.65 -11.33 15.65
CA LEU A 389 -10.18 -10.99 16.98
C LEU A 389 -11.51 -10.25 16.86
N CYS A 390 -12.51 -10.70 17.62
CA CYS A 390 -13.87 -10.22 17.60
C CYS A 390 -14.30 -9.62 18.93
N GLY A 391 -15.18 -8.62 18.83
CA GLY A 391 -15.89 -8.04 19.96
C GLY A 391 -17.25 -7.53 19.53
N GLY A 392 -18.17 -7.44 20.48
CA GLY A 392 -19.51 -6.91 20.30
C GLY A 392 -19.75 -5.75 21.23
N GLY A 393 -20.54 -4.80 20.78
CA GLY A 393 -20.88 -3.63 21.55
C GLY A 393 -22.33 -3.24 21.33
N GLY A 394 -22.92 -2.62 22.34
CA GLY A 394 -24.25 -2.07 22.20
C GLY A 394 -24.68 -1.20 23.37
N CYS A 395 -25.73 -0.42 23.15
CA CYS A 395 -26.29 0.45 24.18
C CYS A 395 -27.81 0.50 24.10
N ILE A 396 -28.44 0.43 25.27
CA ILE A 396 -29.89 0.62 25.44
C ILE A 396 -30.13 2.07 25.82
N ARG A 397 -30.99 2.75 25.07
CA ARG A 397 -31.32 4.17 25.26
C ARG A 397 -32.80 4.37 25.44
N ASP A 398 -33.18 5.42 26.14
CA ASP A 398 -34.56 5.90 26.16
C ASP A 398 -34.90 6.70 24.89
N LYS A 399 -36.18 7.08 24.74
CA LYS A 399 -36.67 7.96 23.66
C LYS A 399 -36.07 9.37 23.62
N HIS A 400 -35.32 9.77 24.66
CA HIS A 400 -34.59 11.03 24.71
C HIS A 400 -33.10 10.87 24.37
N GLY A 401 -32.66 9.64 24.03
CA GLY A 401 -31.27 9.31 23.74
C GLY A 401 -30.38 9.21 24.99
N ASN A 402 -30.94 9.20 26.19
CA ASN A 402 -30.19 8.90 27.40
C ASN A 402 -29.90 7.41 27.45
N VAL A 403 -28.65 7.06 27.74
CA VAL A 403 -28.26 5.65 27.85
C VAL A 403 -28.66 5.11 29.21
N LEU A 404 -29.49 4.06 29.19
CA LEU A 404 -29.82 3.27 30.37
C LEU A 404 -28.61 2.41 30.78
N LEU A 405 -28.05 1.69 29.79
CA LEU A 405 -26.82 0.91 29.95
C LEU A 405 -26.15 0.66 28.60
N ALA A 406 -24.88 0.24 28.64
CA ALA A 406 -24.16 -0.27 27.48
C ALA A 406 -23.32 -1.49 27.84
N PHE A 407 -22.91 -2.25 26.84
CA PHE A 407 -22.01 -3.38 26.99
C PHE A 407 -20.91 -3.37 25.93
N SER A 408 -19.80 -4.02 26.27
CA SER A 408 -18.64 -4.23 25.41
C SER A 408 -18.07 -5.60 25.75
N ASN A 409 -18.25 -6.58 24.87
CA ASN A 409 -17.90 -7.98 25.12
C ASN A 409 -16.90 -8.51 24.11
N TYR A 410 -15.82 -9.12 24.60
CA TYR A 410 -14.81 -9.79 23.79
C TYR A 410 -15.23 -11.23 23.45
N TYR A 411 -15.12 -11.58 22.17
CA TYR A 411 -15.65 -12.84 21.63
C TYR A 411 -14.58 -13.83 21.18
N GLY A 412 -13.30 -13.48 21.29
CA GLY A 412 -12.20 -14.32 20.80
C GLY A 412 -12.08 -14.27 19.28
N ALA A 413 -11.61 -15.35 18.66
CA ALA A 413 -11.43 -15.42 17.21
C ALA A 413 -12.75 -15.74 16.48
N GLY A 414 -13.10 -14.96 15.46
CA GLY A 414 -14.32 -15.12 14.68
C GLY A 414 -14.33 -14.30 13.39
N ASN A 415 -15.49 -14.26 12.72
CA ASN A 415 -15.72 -13.38 11.57
C ASN A 415 -16.72 -12.27 11.96
N SER A 416 -16.88 -11.27 11.09
CA SER A 416 -17.78 -10.13 11.36
C SER A 416 -19.21 -10.58 11.64
N LEU A 417 -19.77 -11.48 10.82
CA LEU A 417 -21.15 -11.96 10.97
C LEU A 417 -21.39 -12.68 12.32
N LEU A 418 -20.39 -13.42 12.82
CA LEU A 418 -20.44 -14.04 14.14
C LEU A 418 -20.43 -12.99 15.27
N ALA A 419 -19.56 -11.98 15.16
CA ALA A 419 -19.53 -10.89 16.13
C ALA A 419 -20.87 -10.14 16.18
N GLU A 420 -21.45 -9.85 15.02
CA GLU A 420 -22.73 -9.15 14.86
C GLU A 420 -23.89 -9.93 15.47
N ALA A 421 -24.02 -11.22 15.13
CA ALA A 421 -25.07 -12.08 15.66
C ALA A 421 -24.97 -12.25 17.19
N ARG A 422 -23.75 -12.31 17.73
CA ARG A 422 -23.52 -12.42 19.17
C ARG A 422 -23.78 -11.10 19.89
N ALA A 423 -23.41 -9.97 19.31
CA ALA A 423 -23.71 -8.64 19.86
C ALA A 423 -25.23 -8.40 19.97
N LEU A 424 -25.99 -8.77 18.94
CA LEU A 424 -27.46 -8.71 18.98
C LEU A 424 -28.02 -9.58 20.12
N CYS A 425 -27.55 -10.83 20.23
CA CYS A 425 -28.00 -11.75 21.26
C CYS A 425 -27.69 -11.25 22.68
N ASP A 426 -26.48 -10.73 22.91
CA ASP A 426 -26.07 -10.19 24.21
C ASP A 426 -26.88 -8.93 24.56
N GLY A 427 -27.11 -8.03 23.58
CA GLY A 427 -27.93 -6.84 23.79
C GLY A 427 -29.39 -7.15 24.15
N LEU A 428 -30.00 -8.14 23.49
CA LEU A 428 -31.36 -8.60 23.80
C LEU A 428 -31.45 -9.24 25.19
N ARG A 429 -30.49 -10.11 25.54
CA ARG A 429 -30.42 -10.70 26.89
C ARG A 429 -30.30 -9.64 27.96
N LEU A 430 -29.46 -8.64 27.72
CA LEU A 430 -29.24 -7.56 28.67
C LEU A 430 -30.48 -6.66 28.81
N ALA A 431 -31.21 -6.42 27.72
CA ALA A 431 -32.47 -5.69 27.77
C ALA A 431 -33.54 -6.42 28.59
N HIS A 432 -33.70 -7.73 28.35
CA HIS A 432 -34.62 -8.56 29.12
C HIS A 432 -34.25 -8.59 30.61
N PHE A 433 -32.95 -8.68 30.92
CA PHE A 433 -32.45 -8.64 32.30
C PHE A 433 -32.85 -7.35 33.05
N VAL A 434 -32.94 -6.21 32.36
CA VAL A 434 -33.37 -4.94 32.96
C VAL A 434 -34.86 -4.64 32.78
N GLY A 435 -35.66 -5.63 32.38
CA GLY A 435 -37.11 -5.51 32.22
C GLY A 435 -37.55 -4.71 31.00
N VAL A 436 -36.67 -4.53 30.01
CA VAL A 436 -36.98 -3.86 28.75
C VAL A 436 -37.26 -4.91 27.67
N HIS A 437 -38.54 -5.04 27.35
CA HIS A 437 -39.08 -6.06 26.44
C HIS A 437 -39.37 -5.48 25.05
N LEU A 438 -40.02 -4.32 25.01
CA LEU A 438 -40.36 -3.62 23.76
C LEU A 438 -39.21 -2.69 23.33
N LEU A 439 -38.57 -3.00 22.19
CA LEU A 439 -37.39 -2.30 21.69
C LEU A 439 -37.49 -1.94 20.20
N ALA A 440 -37.00 -0.75 19.86
CA ALA A 440 -36.51 -0.47 18.51
C ALA A 440 -35.01 -0.85 18.44
N ILE A 441 -34.66 -1.81 17.61
CA ILE A 441 -33.30 -2.35 17.52
C ILE A 441 -32.66 -1.89 16.22
N TYR A 442 -31.45 -1.35 16.34
CA TYR A 442 -30.69 -0.77 15.24
C TYR A 442 -29.35 -1.49 15.09
N SER A 443 -29.07 -1.96 13.87
CA SER A 443 -27.80 -2.56 13.47
C SER A 443 -27.44 -2.09 12.07
N ASP A 444 -26.16 -1.88 11.78
CA ASP A 444 -25.64 -1.59 10.44
C ASP A 444 -25.28 -2.85 9.65
N SER A 445 -25.55 -4.02 10.21
CA SER A 445 -25.38 -5.31 9.55
C SER A 445 -26.58 -5.67 8.68
N SER A 446 -26.57 -5.21 7.42
CA SER A 446 -27.66 -5.50 6.47
C SER A 446 -27.94 -7.00 6.31
N THR A 447 -26.89 -7.84 6.34
CA THR A 447 -27.02 -9.29 6.23
C THR A 447 -27.72 -9.91 7.44
N LEU A 448 -27.38 -9.49 8.67
CA LEU A 448 -28.02 -10.00 9.88
C LEU A 448 -29.48 -9.55 9.95
N VAL A 449 -29.76 -8.27 9.68
CA VAL A 449 -31.12 -7.72 9.71
C VAL A 449 -32.02 -8.44 8.70
N GLN A 450 -31.59 -8.59 7.45
CA GLN A 450 -32.35 -9.32 6.43
C GLN A 450 -32.60 -10.77 6.83
N SER A 451 -31.60 -11.44 7.40
CA SER A 451 -31.72 -12.82 7.85
C SER A 451 -32.76 -13.00 8.96
N MET A 452 -32.79 -12.08 9.94
CA MET A 452 -33.76 -12.09 11.03
C MET A 452 -35.19 -11.82 10.51
N GLN A 453 -35.35 -10.85 9.61
CA GLN A 453 -36.64 -10.50 9.00
C GLN A 453 -37.20 -11.62 8.10
N GLN A 454 -36.34 -12.28 7.32
CA GLN A 454 -36.72 -13.39 6.44
C GLN A 454 -36.87 -14.72 7.21
N GLY A 455 -36.47 -14.78 8.48
CA GLY A 455 -36.50 -16.00 9.27
C GLY A 455 -35.58 -17.10 8.76
N LYS A 456 -34.54 -16.76 7.97
CA LYS A 456 -33.58 -17.71 7.42
C LYS A 456 -32.17 -17.41 7.91
N CYS A 457 -31.60 -18.34 8.67
CA CYS A 457 -30.23 -18.20 9.18
C CYS A 457 -29.23 -18.20 8.00
N PRO A 458 -28.25 -17.27 7.94
CA PRO A 458 -27.35 -17.14 6.80
C PRO A 458 -26.15 -18.10 6.89
N SER A 459 -25.85 -18.64 8.08
CA SER A 459 -24.76 -19.56 8.32
C SER A 459 -25.00 -20.39 9.58
N TRP A 460 -24.68 -21.68 9.52
CA TRP A 460 -24.77 -22.58 10.67
C TRP A 460 -23.87 -22.13 11.84
N LEU A 461 -22.76 -21.45 11.55
CA LEU A 461 -21.81 -20.95 12.55
C LEU A 461 -22.44 -19.98 13.55
N ILE A 462 -23.49 -19.24 13.13
CA ILE A 462 -24.16 -18.26 13.99
C ILE A 462 -25.52 -18.75 14.50
N HIS A 463 -25.93 -19.96 14.14
CA HIS A 463 -27.30 -20.45 14.30
C HIS A 463 -27.79 -20.39 15.75
N HIS A 464 -26.92 -20.71 16.71
CA HIS A 464 -27.23 -20.63 18.14
C HIS A 464 -27.64 -19.20 18.58
N TRP A 465 -26.83 -18.19 18.27
CA TRP A 465 -27.11 -16.80 18.66
C TRP A 465 -28.26 -16.21 17.85
N TRP A 466 -28.34 -16.56 16.57
CA TRP A 466 -29.45 -16.17 15.71
C TRP A 466 -30.80 -16.68 16.24
N ARG A 467 -30.89 -17.98 16.58
CA ARG A 467 -32.09 -18.58 17.14
C ARG A 467 -32.44 -17.98 18.50
N SER A 468 -31.45 -17.87 19.39
CA SER A 468 -31.65 -17.24 20.70
C SER A 468 -32.15 -15.80 20.58
N SER A 469 -31.63 -15.03 19.62
CA SER A 469 -32.10 -13.66 19.37
C SER A 469 -33.55 -13.64 18.89
N ARG A 470 -33.97 -14.60 18.07
CA ARG A 470 -35.37 -14.70 17.62
C ARG A 470 -36.31 -15.05 18.77
N ASP A 471 -35.90 -15.95 19.65
CA ASP A 471 -36.71 -16.35 20.80
C ASP A 471 -36.85 -15.20 21.83
N LEU A 472 -35.88 -14.30 21.88
CA LEU A 472 -35.88 -13.10 22.75
C LEU A 472 -36.57 -11.87 22.13
N LEU A 473 -36.88 -11.90 20.83
CA LEU A 473 -37.55 -10.80 20.17
C LEU A 473 -39.05 -10.85 20.45
N ASP A 474 -39.54 -9.93 21.26
CA ASP A 474 -40.97 -9.75 21.46
C ASP A 474 -41.67 -9.32 20.16
N ASN A 475 -42.92 -9.76 19.96
CA ASN A 475 -43.71 -9.49 18.74
C ASN A 475 -43.92 -8.00 18.43
N GLY A 476 -43.73 -7.10 19.40
CA GLY A 476 -43.80 -5.64 19.21
C GLY A 476 -42.46 -4.97 18.88
N SER A 477 -41.33 -5.67 19.01
CA SER A 477 -40.00 -5.12 18.79
C SER A 477 -39.64 -5.09 17.31
N SER A 478 -38.98 -4.01 16.87
CA SER A 478 -38.61 -3.83 15.46
C SER A 478 -37.09 -3.87 15.29
N LEU A 479 -36.57 -4.73 14.40
CA LEU A 479 -35.15 -4.73 14.02
C LEU A 479 -34.97 -4.07 12.65
N VAL A 480 -34.21 -2.98 12.62
CA VAL A 480 -34.05 -2.12 11.44
C VAL A 480 -32.56 -1.90 11.12
N HIS A 481 -32.25 -1.93 9.82
CA HIS A 481 -30.93 -1.60 9.33
C HIS A 481 -30.70 -0.08 9.35
N VAL A 482 -29.58 0.35 9.92
CA VAL A 482 -29.17 1.76 9.95
C VAL A 482 -27.82 1.96 9.27
N PHE A 483 -27.50 3.20 8.90
CA PHE A 483 -26.16 3.51 8.38
C PHE A 483 -25.15 3.56 9.54
N TRP A 484 -23.93 3.09 9.30
CA TRP A 484 -22.85 3.09 10.30
C TRP A 484 -22.63 4.47 10.94
N GLU A 485 -22.82 5.57 10.18
CA GLU A 485 -22.69 6.94 10.69
C GLU A 485 -23.58 7.20 11.91
N THR A 486 -24.71 6.51 12.00
CA THR A 486 -25.72 6.63 13.06
C THR A 486 -25.59 5.53 14.12
N ASN A 487 -24.63 4.60 13.97
CA ASN A 487 -24.39 3.48 14.88
C ASN A 487 -23.01 3.52 15.56
N GLN A 488 -22.30 4.65 15.47
CA GLN A 488 -20.90 4.78 15.93
C GLN A 488 -20.65 4.43 17.40
N VAL A 489 -21.65 4.59 18.28
CA VAL A 489 -21.48 4.23 19.70
C VAL A 489 -21.31 2.72 19.85
N ALA A 490 -22.12 1.92 19.16
CA ALA A 490 -22.05 0.47 19.21
C ALA A 490 -20.74 -0.05 18.59
N ASP A 491 -20.33 0.50 17.43
CA ASP A 491 -19.05 0.17 16.80
C ASP A 491 -17.85 0.45 17.70
N ARG A 492 -17.82 1.61 18.36
CA ARG A 492 -16.72 1.93 19.27
C ARG A 492 -16.71 1.04 20.50
N LEU A 493 -17.87 0.61 21.01
CA LEU A 493 -17.96 -0.37 22.08
C LEU A 493 -17.47 -1.76 21.63
N ALA A 494 -17.78 -2.19 20.41
CA ALA A 494 -17.29 -3.45 19.85
C ALA A 494 -15.76 -3.45 19.69
N ASN A 495 -15.22 -2.34 19.17
CA ASN A 495 -13.77 -2.16 19.05
C ASN A 495 -13.07 -2.03 20.42
N HIS A 496 -13.73 -1.43 21.40
CA HIS A 496 -13.20 -1.33 22.76
C HIS A 496 -12.95 -2.72 23.36
N ALA A 497 -13.92 -3.64 23.22
CA ALA A 497 -13.79 -5.02 23.68
C ALA A 497 -12.60 -5.75 23.04
N ILE A 498 -12.33 -5.51 21.74
CA ILE A 498 -11.18 -6.11 21.06
C ILE A 498 -9.86 -5.57 21.63
N TYR A 499 -9.82 -4.28 21.95
CA TYR A 499 -8.63 -3.64 22.49
C TYR A 499 -8.34 -4.07 23.94
N THR A 500 -9.37 -4.15 24.78
CA THR A 500 -9.23 -4.53 26.20
C THR A 500 -9.21 -6.04 26.41
N MET A 501 -9.75 -6.82 25.47
CA MET A 501 -10.00 -8.26 25.59
C MET A 501 -10.86 -8.62 26.81
N CYS A 502 -11.75 -7.71 27.21
CA CYS A 502 -12.61 -7.85 28.39
C CYS A 502 -14.10 -7.84 28.03
N ASN A 503 -14.91 -8.30 28.99
CA ASN A 503 -16.37 -8.17 28.97
C ASN A 503 -16.80 -7.17 30.04
N GLU A 504 -17.46 -6.10 29.64
CA GLU A 504 -17.82 -4.99 30.53
C GLU A 504 -19.25 -4.50 30.27
N VAL A 505 -19.94 -4.11 31.34
CA VAL A 505 -21.26 -3.46 31.30
C VAL A 505 -21.17 -2.10 31.99
N PHE A 506 -21.62 -1.05 31.31
CA PHE A 506 -21.55 0.33 31.74
C PHE A 506 -22.94 0.84 32.13
N TRP A 507 -23.14 1.09 33.42
CA TRP A 507 -24.42 1.57 33.98
C TRP A 507 -24.53 3.09 34.05
N ARG A 508 -23.42 3.82 33.91
CA ARG A 508 -23.37 5.29 34.04
C ARG A 508 -22.53 5.88 32.93
N PHE A 509 -22.99 6.98 32.34
CA PHE A 509 -22.25 7.70 31.29
C PHE A 509 -20.80 8.05 31.67
N LYS A 510 -20.54 8.37 32.94
CA LYS A 510 -19.17 8.68 33.41
C LYS A 510 -18.19 7.50 33.20
N CYS A 511 -18.68 6.27 33.29
CA CYS A 511 -17.91 5.04 33.16
C CYS A 511 -17.69 4.62 31.70
N PHE A 512 -18.30 5.30 30.72
CA PHE A 512 -18.17 4.92 29.31
C PHE A 512 -16.72 5.09 28.84
N PRO A 513 -16.26 4.22 27.92
CA PRO A 513 -14.97 4.41 27.25
C PRO A 513 -14.93 5.79 26.61
N TYR A 514 -13.79 6.49 26.74
CA TYR A 514 -13.64 7.87 26.26
C TYR A 514 -14.02 8.02 24.79
N ALA A 515 -13.64 7.04 23.95
CA ALA A 515 -13.96 7.00 22.54
C ALA A 515 -15.48 7.01 22.25
N CYS A 516 -16.32 6.51 23.16
CA CYS A 516 -17.77 6.41 22.96
C CYS A 516 -18.53 7.67 23.38
N LYS A 517 -17.94 8.51 24.26
CA LYS A 517 -18.61 9.69 24.81
C LYS A 517 -18.96 10.74 23.75
N GLY A 518 -18.03 11.01 22.83
CA GLY A 518 -18.23 11.97 21.74
C GLY A 518 -19.41 11.63 20.83
N PRO A 519 -19.44 10.44 20.19
CA PRO A 519 -20.56 10.02 19.36
C PRO A 519 -21.90 10.01 20.09
N LEU A 520 -21.92 9.60 21.36
CA LEU A 520 -23.17 9.63 22.12
C LEU A 520 -23.70 11.05 22.32
N LEU A 521 -22.81 12.02 22.57
CA LEU A 521 -23.21 13.43 22.67
C LEU A 521 -23.66 13.99 21.32
N ILE A 522 -23.04 13.58 20.21
CA ILE A 522 -23.46 13.94 18.85
C ILE A 522 -24.86 13.40 18.57
N ASP A 523 -25.13 12.14 18.88
CA ASP A 523 -26.44 11.52 18.74
C ASP A 523 -27.50 12.26 19.57
N LYS A 524 -27.19 12.54 20.85
CA LYS A 524 -28.11 13.24 21.78
C LYS A 524 -28.41 14.68 21.36
N THR A 525 -27.43 15.37 20.76
CA THR A 525 -27.61 16.75 20.26
C THR A 525 -28.21 16.79 18.85
N SER A 526 -28.50 15.64 18.24
CA SER A 526 -29.01 15.52 16.86
C SER A 526 -28.11 16.20 15.81
N LEU A 527 -26.80 16.27 16.08
CA LEU A 527 -25.83 16.81 15.14
C LEU A 527 -25.65 15.88 13.93
N LEU A 528 -25.40 16.49 12.76
CA LEU A 528 -25.33 15.78 11.49
C LEU A 528 -23.94 15.16 11.28
N ASN A 529 -23.92 13.87 10.94
CA ASN A 529 -22.78 13.19 10.34
C ASN A 529 -22.78 13.40 8.82
N ILE A 530 -21.61 13.71 8.26
CA ILE A 530 -21.45 14.05 6.84
C ILE A 530 -20.74 12.91 6.11
N ARG A 531 -21.36 12.36 5.06
CA ARG A 531 -20.68 11.50 4.08
C ARG A 531 -20.58 12.22 2.74
N LEU A 532 -19.36 12.31 2.21
CA LEU A 532 -19.15 12.73 0.83
C LEU A 532 -19.28 11.50 -0.07
N SER A 533 -20.27 11.50 -0.96
CA SER A 533 -20.43 10.49 -2.00
C SER A 533 -20.29 11.10 -3.39
N TYR A 534 -19.73 10.34 -4.32
CA TYR A 534 -19.74 10.69 -5.74
C TYR A 534 -21.01 10.11 -6.36
N CYS A 535 -21.78 10.93 -7.08
CA CYS A 535 -22.89 10.49 -7.91
C CYS A 535 -22.47 10.40 -9.36
#